data_AF-A0A1F5Z375-F1
#
_entry.id   AF-A0A1F5Z375-F1
#
_cell.length_a   1.000
_cell.length_b   1.000
_cell.length_c   1.000
_cell.angle_alpha   90.00
_cell.angle_beta   90.00
_cell.angle_gamma   90.00
#
_symmetry.space_group_name_H-M   'P 1'
#
loop_
_entity.id
_entity.type
_entity.pdbx_description
1 polymer ?
#
loop_
_entity_poly.entity_id
_entity_poly.type
_entity_poly.pdbx_seq_one_letter_code
_entity_poly.pdbx_strand_id
1 'polypeptide(L)'
;MKIVSTILFMTVGVIVLVLNLYPRPQTLFDIAKEKQDHKTLAQIFLQNNDYLRAKEEFKLAGIDFITEPEIVMAEITKWEKLIIKYPNYRDGYIKLAILYWKISDVEKTKNFLSRALELDPNHPLPELP
;
A
#
# COMPACT_ATOMS: atom_id res chain seq x y z
N MET A 1 -54.51 14.81 -21.58
CA MET A 1 -53.24 15.12 -20.86
C MET A 1 -53.12 14.50 -19.46
N LYS A 2 -54.17 14.40 -18.63
CA LYS A 2 -54.05 13.88 -17.25
C LYS A 2 -53.62 12.39 -17.16
N ILE A 3 -54.19 11.53 -18.01
CA ILE A 3 -53.95 10.07 -17.98
C ILE A 3 -52.49 9.71 -18.31
N VAL A 4 -51.87 10.40 -19.27
CA VAL A 4 -50.47 10.18 -19.66
C VAL A 4 -49.51 10.54 -18.52
N SER A 5 -49.80 11.62 -17.79
CA SER A 5 -49.01 12.02 -16.62
C SER A 5 -49.11 10.99 -15.50
N THR A 6 -50.31 10.46 -15.20
CA THR A 6 -50.51 9.46 -14.14
C THR A 6 -49.78 8.14 -14.44
N ILE A 7 -49.82 7.68 -15.69
CA ILE A 7 -49.12 6.47 -16.12
C ILE A 7 -47.60 6.65 -15.99
N LEU A 8 -47.08 7.82 -16.40
CA LEU A 8 -45.65 8.12 -16.29
C LEU A 8 -45.17 8.16 -14.82
N PHE A 9 -45.96 8.72 -13.91
CA PHE A 9 -45.61 8.71 -12.48
C PHE A 9 -45.62 7.30 -11.88
N MET A 10 -46.57 6.44 -12.27
CA MET A 10 -46.59 5.05 -11.81
C MET A 10 -45.40 4.25 -12.34
N THR A 11 -45.03 4.39 -13.62
CA THR A 11 -43.89 3.65 -14.18
C THR A 11 -42.57 4.11 -13.58
N VAL A 12 -42.37 5.43 -13.40
CA VAL A 12 -41.18 5.96 -12.71
C VAL A 12 -41.13 5.48 -11.27
N GLY A 13 -42.26 5.48 -10.55
CA GLY A 13 -42.33 4.98 -9.18
C GLY A 13 -41.97 3.49 -9.06
N VAL A 14 -42.47 2.66 -9.98
CA VAL A 14 -42.15 1.23 -10.04
C VAL A 14 -40.67 1.02 -10.40
N ILE A 15 -40.11 1.79 -11.33
CA ILE A 15 -38.69 1.70 -11.69
C ILE A 15 -37.80 2.07 -10.49
N VAL A 16 -38.09 3.17 -9.78
CA VAL A 16 -37.34 3.58 -8.58
C VAL A 16 -37.45 2.52 -7.49
N LEU A 17 -38.64 1.94 -7.28
CA LEU A 17 -38.85 0.87 -6.31
C LEU A 17 -38.04 -0.38 -6.67
N VAL A 18 -38.06 -0.81 -7.94
CA VAL A 18 -37.30 -1.97 -8.44
C VAL A 18 -35.79 -1.73 -8.32
N LEU A 19 -35.31 -0.53 -8.65
CA LEU A 19 -33.89 -0.16 -8.47
C LEU A 19 -33.46 -0.14 -7.00
N ASN A 20 -34.37 0.19 -6.08
CA ASN A 20 -34.10 0.20 -4.64
C ASN A 20 -34.17 -1.21 -4.01
N LEU A 21 -34.91 -2.14 -4.64
CA LEU A 21 -35.04 -3.53 -4.22
C LEU A 21 -33.93 -4.43 -4.76
N TYR A 22 -33.16 -3.98 -5.76
CA TYR A 22 -31.99 -4.71 -6.24
C TYR A 22 -30.77 -4.30 -5.39
N PRO A 23 -30.30 -5.14 -4.44
CA PRO A 23 -29.14 -4.80 -3.64
C PRO A 23 -27.96 -4.58 -4.59
N ARG A 24 -27.31 -3.42 -4.50
CA ARG A 24 -26.05 -3.21 -5.23
C ARG A 24 -25.08 -4.31 -4.79
N PRO A 25 -24.44 -5.03 -5.72
CA PRO A 25 -23.42 -6.00 -5.33
C PRO A 25 -22.34 -5.24 -4.56
N GLN A 26 -22.11 -5.61 -3.30
CA GLN A 26 -21.05 -5.01 -2.51
C GLN A 26 -19.71 -5.31 -3.18
N THR A 27 -18.88 -4.28 -3.36
CA THR A 27 -17.53 -4.49 -3.88
C THR A 27 -16.69 -5.21 -2.82
N LEU A 28 -15.58 -5.85 -3.23
CA LEU A 28 -14.64 -6.44 -2.27
C LEU A 28 -14.15 -5.39 -1.25
N PHE A 29 -13.99 -4.14 -1.70
CA PHE A 29 -13.65 -3.01 -0.83
C PHE A 29 -14.75 -2.72 0.20
N ASP A 30 -16.02 -2.68 -0.22
CA ASP A 30 -17.15 -2.44 0.70
C ASP A 30 -17.26 -3.55 1.75
N ILE A 31 -17.09 -4.81 1.34
CA ILE A 31 -17.10 -5.98 2.24
C ILE A 31 -15.94 -5.90 3.23
N ALA A 32 -14.73 -5.63 2.74
CA ALA A 32 -13.54 -5.54 3.58
C ALA A 32 -13.65 -4.39 4.59
N LYS A 33 -14.20 -3.25 4.17
CA LYS A 33 -14.44 -2.09 5.04
C LYS A 33 -15.49 -2.38 6.11
N GLU A 34 -16.60 -3.03 5.75
CA GLU A 34 -17.65 -3.42 6.68
C GLU A 34 -17.12 -4.40 7.74
N LYS A 35 -16.32 -5.38 7.31
CA LYS A 35 -15.74 -6.40 8.19
C LYS A 35 -14.51 -5.95 8.96
N GLN A 36 -14.04 -4.71 8.76
CA GLN A 36 -12.77 -4.21 9.29
C GLN A 36 -11.59 -5.14 8.95
N ASP A 37 -11.61 -5.71 7.74
CA ASP A 37 -10.53 -6.54 7.22
C ASP A 37 -9.41 -5.66 6.69
N HIS A 38 -8.61 -5.15 7.63
CA HIS A 38 -7.49 -4.26 7.37
C HIS A 38 -6.45 -4.85 6.41
N LYS A 39 -6.23 -6.17 6.42
CA LYS A 39 -5.28 -6.80 5.49
C LYS A 39 -5.79 -6.72 4.06
N THR A 40 -7.05 -7.05 3.83
CA THR A 40 -7.66 -6.98 2.50
C THR A 40 -7.74 -5.53 2.00
N LEU A 41 -8.09 -4.58 2.87
CA LEU A 41 -8.06 -3.15 2.53
C LEU A 41 -6.67 -2.70 2.10
N ALA A 42 -5.63 -3.10 2.84
CA ALA A 42 -4.26 -2.76 2.52
C ALA A 42 -3.84 -3.29 1.13
N GLN A 43 -4.20 -4.53 0.80
CA GLN A 43 -3.93 -5.13 -0.51
C GLN A 43 -4.68 -4.40 -1.64
N ILE A 44 -5.93 -4.00 -1.42
CA ILE A 44 -6.69 -3.20 -2.39
C ILE A 44 -6.01 -1.84 -2.61
N PHE A 45 -5.53 -1.18 -1.55
CA PHE A 45 -4.78 0.07 -1.69
C PHE A 45 -3.46 -0.12 -2.44
N LEU A 46 -2.75 -1.23 -2.24
CA LEU A 46 -1.55 -1.56 -3.02
C LEU A 46 -1.85 -1.72 -4.51
N GLN A 47 -2.90 -2.46 -4.87
CA GLN A 47 -3.32 -2.62 -6.27
C GLN A 47 -3.63 -1.28 -6.95
N ASN A 48 -4.06 -0.29 -6.17
CA ASN A 48 -4.36 1.06 -6.63
C ASN A 48 -3.17 2.04 -6.50
N ASN A 49 -1.97 1.55 -6.14
CA ASN A 49 -0.77 2.36 -5.87
C ASN A 49 -0.94 3.39 -4.73
N ASP A 50 -1.91 3.20 -3.83
CA ASP A 50 -2.14 4.04 -2.65
C ASP A 50 -1.35 3.51 -1.45
N TYR A 51 -0.02 3.64 -1.53
CA TYR A 51 0.91 3.09 -0.55
C TYR A 51 0.72 3.67 0.87
N LEU A 52 0.24 4.91 0.98
CA LEU A 52 0.04 5.56 2.27
C LEU A 52 -1.09 4.88 3.03
N ARG A 53 -2.26 4.72 2.39
CA ARG A 53 -3.39 4.03 3.01
C ARG A 53 -3.10 2.56 3.24
N ALA A 54 -2.41 1.89 2.30
CA ALA A 54 -1.97 0.52 2.50
C ALA A 54 -1.15 0.39 3.80
N LYS A 55 -0.20 1.31 4.03
CA LYS A 55 0.63 1.32 5.23
C LYS A 55 -0.18 1.50 6.52
N GLU A 56 -1.16 2.38 6.50
CA GLU A 56 -2.04 2.61 7.64
C GLU A 56 -2.85 1.35 7.96
N GLU A 57 -3.44 0.71 6.96
CA GLU A 57 -4.22 -0.52 7.13
C GLU A 57 -3.36 -1.69 7.62
N PHE A 58 -2.15 -1.89 7.07
CA PHE A 58 -1.23 -2.91 7.59
C PHE A 58 -0.85 -2.66 9.05
N LYS A 59 -0.63 -1.40 9.43
CA LYS A 59 -0.39 -1.01 10.83
C LYS A 59 -1.58 -1.37 11.73
N LEU A 60 -2.81 -1.11 11.27
CA LEU A 60 -4.03 -1.49 11.99
C LEU A 60 -4.19 -3.01 12.12
N ALA A 61 -3.76 -3.76 11.09
CA ALA A 61 -3.72 -5.22 11.11
C ALA A 61 -2.62 -5.81 12.02
N GLY A 62 -1.75 -4.98 12.61
CA GLY A 62 -0.60 -5.45 13.38
C GLY A 62 0.50 -6.10 12.53
N ILE A 63 0.51 -5.84 11.22
CA ILE A 63 1.49 -6.37 10.26
C ILE A 63 2.54 -5.29 10.03
N ASP A 64 3.83 -5.65 10.13
CA ASP A 64 4.90 -4.74 9.71
C ASP A 64 4.78 -4.55 8.19
N PHE A 65 4.42 -3.34 7.75
CA PHE A 65 4.24 -2.96 6.35
C PHE A 65 5.37 -3.43 5.43
N ILE A 66 6.60 -3.53 5.97
CA ILE A 66 7.80 -3.89 5.24
C ILE A 66 7.99 -5.43 5.19
N THR A 67 6.98 -6.25 5.50
CA THR A 67 7.07 -7.73 5.37
C THR A 67 6.49 -8.26 4.05
N GLU A 68 5.73 -7.46 3.33
CA GLU A 68 5.13 -7.89 2.06
C GLU A 68 6.13 -7.67 0.90
N PRO A 69 6.51 -8.73 0.14
CA PRO A 69 7.59 -8.66 -0.86
C PRO A 69 7.42 -7.54 -1.89
N GLU A 70 6.19 -7.30 -2.37
CA GLU A 70 5.91 -6.25 -3.35
C GLU A 70 6.22 -4.85 -2.81
N ILE A 71 5.93 -4.61 -1.54
CA ILE A 71 6.20 -3.33 -0.86
C ILE A 71 7.69 -3.14 -0.67
N VAL A 72 8.40 -4.20 -0.26
CA VAL A 72 9.86 -4.15 -0.08
C VAL A 72 10.54 -3.79 -1.41
N MET A 73 10.12 -4.40 -2.51
CA MET A 73 10.65 -4.10 -3.85
C MET A 73 10.34 -2.66 -4.31
N ALA A 74 9.14 -2.16 -4.02
CA ALA A 74 8.77 -0.77 -4.32
C ALA A 74 9.62 0.23 -3.53
N GLU A 75 9.84 -0.01 -2.24
CA GLU A 75 10.71 0.83 -1.42
C GLU A 75 12.17 0.75 -1.87
N ILE A 76 12.70 -0.44 -2.19
CA ILE A 76 14.05 -0.58 -2.76
C ILE A 76 14.21 0.33 -3.98
N THR A 77 13.28 0.24 -4.94
CA THR A 77 13.32 1.06 -6.17
C THR A 77 13.34 2.56 -5.87
N LYS A 78 12.56 3.00 -4.88
CA LYS A 78 12.49 4.40 -4.46
C LYS A 78 13.79 4.87 -3.81
N TRP A 79 14.37 4.06 -2.92
CA TRP A 79 15.61 4.38 -2.24
C TRP A 79 16.82 4.33 -3.18
N GLU A 80 16.86 3.42 -4.14
CA GLU A 80 17.88 3.39 -5.20
C GLU A 80 17.88 4.69 -6.02
N LYS A 81 16.70 5.17 -6.43
CA LYS A 81 16.57 6.47 -7.11
C LYS A 81 17.02 7.63 -6.22
N LEU A 82 16.76 7.55 -4.92
CA LEU A 82 17.14 8.60 -3.97
C LEU A 82 18.66 8.71 -3.82
N ILE A 83 19.37 7.59 -3.66
CA ILE A 83 20.84 7.60 -3.51
C ILE A 83 21.54 8.05 -4.80
N ILE A 84 20.95 7.82 -5.97
CA ILE A 84 21.47 8.38 -7.24
C ILE A 84 21.44 9.91 -7.20
N LYS A 85 20.35 10.49 -6.68
CA LYS A 85 20.20 11.95 -6.55
C LYS A 85 21.06 12.54 -5.43
N TYR A 86 21.24 11.78 -4.35
CA TYR A 86 21.97 12.19 -3.15
C TYR A 86 23.00 11.12 -2.76
N PRO A 87 24.14 11.03 -3.48
CA PRO A 87 25.11 9.94 -3.33
C PRO A 87 25.86 9.94 -2.00
N ASN A 88 25.79 11.03 -1.23
CA ASN A 88 26.39 11.13 0.09
C ASN A 88 25.36 10.95 1.22
N TYR A 89 24.12 10.56 0.89
CA TYR A 89 23.07 10.35 1.89
C TYR A 89 23.19 8.98 2.55
N ARG A 90 24.06 8.91 3.57
CA ARG A 90 24.38 7.72 4.37
C ARG A 90 23.15 6.91 4.80
N ASP A 91 22.12 7.57 5.32
CA ASP A 91 20.91 6.88 5.80
C ASP A 91 20.13 6.19 4.66
N GLY A 92 20.26 6.68 3.43
CA GLY A 92 19.72 6.02 2.26
C GLY A 92 20.38 4.66 1.99
N TYR A 93 21.71 4.59 2.16
CA TYR A 93 22.46 3.33 2.07
C TYR A 93 22.08 2.37 3.20
N ILE A 94 21.95 2.85 4.45
CA ILE A 94 21.47 2.04 5.58
C ILE A 94 20.07 1.48 5.30
N LYS A 95 19.16 2.33 4.79
CA LYS A 95 17.80 1.88 4.47
C LYS A 95 17.79 0.79 3.40
N LEU A 96 18.59 0.94 2.34
CA LEU A 96 18.73 -0.09 1.31
C LEU A 96 19.29 -1.39 1.88
N ALA A 97 20.29 -1.34 2.76
CA ALA A 97 20.81 -2.53 3.42
C ALA A 97 19.72 -3.28 4.21
N ILE A 98 18.90 -2.58 5.00
CA ILE A 98 17.80 -3.19 5.76
C ILE A 98 16.75 -3.81 4.82
N LEU A 99 16.42 -3.14 3.72
CA LEU A 99 15.44 -3.65 2.75
C LEU A 99 15.96 -4.88 2.01
N TYR A 100 17.23 -4.88 1.61
CA TYR A 100 17.86 -6.02 0.96
C TYR A 100 18.05 -7.21 1.91
N TRP A 101 18.29 -6.95 3.20
CA TRP A 101 18.30 -7.99 4.24
C TRP A 101 16.93 -8.68 4.37
N LYS A 102 15.85 -7.91 4.34
CA LYS A 102 14.47 -8.43 4.42
C LYS A 102 14.10 -9.36 3.26
N ILE A 103 14.75 -9.24 2.10
CA ILE A 103 14.58 -10.15 0.96
C ILE A 103 15.72 -11.17 0.84
N SER A 104 16.51 -11.34 1.88
CA SER A 104 17.63 -12.29 1.96
C SER A 104 18.75 -12.06 0.92
N ASP A 105 18.86 -10.86 0.36
CA ASP A 105 19.97 -10.47 -0.53
C ASP A 105 21.15 -9.97 0.31
N VAL A 106 21.90 -10.94 0.84
CA VAL A 106 23.03 -10.69 1.75
C VAL A 106 24.17 -9.95 1.06
N GLU A 107 24.36 -10.16 -0.25
CA GLU A 107 25.43 -9.50 -1.00
C GLU A 107 25.19 -8.00 -1.11
N LYS A 108 23.99 -7.61 -1.56
CA LYS A 108 23.64 -6.19 -1.63
C LYS A 108 23.57 -5.55 -0.25
N THR A 109 23.09 -6.27 0.75
CA THR A 109 23.11 -5.81 2.15
C THR A 109 24.51 -5.38 2.57
N LYS A 110 25.52 -6.24 2.36
CA LYS A 110 26.93 -5.94 2.69
C LYS A 110 27.46 -4.74 1.90
N ASN A 111 27.16 -4.67 0.60
CA ASN A 111 27.60 -3.58 -0.25
C ASN A 111 27.07 -2.23 0.26
N PHE A 112 25.77 -2.14 0.53
CA PHE A 112 25.17 -0.90 1.02
C PHE A 112 25.63 -0.53 2.44
N LEU A 113 25.87 -1.49 3.34
CA LEU A 113 26.49 -1.22 4.64
C LEU A 113 27.92 -0.70 4.50
N SER A 114 28.73 -1.27 3.59
CA SER A 114 30.08 -0.78 3.30
C SER A 114 30.06 0.67 2.83
N ARG A 115 29.17 1.01 1.90
CA ARG A 115 29.00 2.39 1.43
C ARG A 115 28.56 3.35 2.53
N ALA A 116 27.70 2.91 3.45
CA ALA A 116 27.31 3.72 4.61
C ALA A 116 28.49 3.98 5.57
N LEU A 117 29.34 2.97 5.80
CA LEU A 117 30.57 3.12 6.60
C LEU A 117 31.60 4.03 5.94
N GLU A 118 31.77 3.94 4.61
CA GLU A 118 32.68 4.82 3.87
C GLU A 118 32.29 6.30 4.00
N LEU A 119 30.98 6.59 4.05
CA LEU A 119 30.47 7.95 4.18
C LEU A 119 30.64 8.52 5.59
N ASP A 120 30.50 7.67 6.62
CA ASP A 120 30.75 8.08 8.00
C ASP A 120 31.20 6.85 8.85
N PRO A 121 32.52 6.66 9.00
CA PRO A 121 33.09 5.47 9.64
C PRO A 121 32.83 5.38 11.14
N ASN A 122 32.47 6.48 11.80
CA ASN A 122 32.39 6.56 13.26
C ASN A 122 30.98 6.27 13.80
N HIS A 123 30.01 6.08 12.93
CA HIS A 123 28.64 5.77 13.34
C HIS A 123 28.43 4.25 13.39
N PRO A 124 27.70 3.76 14.41
CA PRO A 124 27.35 2.36 14.48
C PRO A 124 26.43 1.95 13.32
N LEU A 125 26.69 0.78 12.74
CA LEU A 125 25.77 0.16 11.79
C LEU A 125 24.53 -0.39 12.53
N PRO A 126 23.38 -0.49 11.86
CA PRO A 126 22.22 -1.14 12.46
C PRO A 126 22.50 -2.61 12.72
N GLU A 127 22.04 -3.10 13.87
CA GLU A 127 21.87 -4.54 14.08
C GLU A 127 20.73 -5.02 13.19
N LEU A 128 21.03 -5.93 12.27
CA LEU A 128 20.02 -6.54 11.41
C LEU A 128 19.37 -7.71 12.17
N PRO A 129 18.02 -7.75 12.23
CA PRO A 129 17.28 -8.77 12.98
C PRO A 129 17.34 -10.16 12.35
#